data_AF-A0A7V2XHD6-F1
#
_entry.id   AF-A0A7V2XHD6-F1
#
_cell.length_a   1.000
_cell.length_b   1.000
_cell.length_c   1.000
_cell.angle_alpha   90.00
_cell.angle_beta   90.00
_cell.angle_gamma   90.00
#
_symmetry.space_group_name_H-M   'P 1'
#
loop_
_entity.id
_entity.type
_entity.pdbx_description
1 polymer ?
#
loop_
_entity_poly.entity_id
_entity_poly.type
_entity_poly.pdbx_seq_one_letter_code
_entity_poly.pdbx_strand_id
1 'polypeptide(L)'
;MTTPTTPAAASPRRGTALPLVLLGASCLGILWLVHAQPVIGVSSQYFYPYRPSPPWGALPTLLLLGLPLVVGVAVALMRPELALRRQRLLIAAIILGSVLLRLGTAYAPKHFPGVELAWPFLWKNTEGAYASEVRAATPLAPFLASYAERLAGSASGRTPHRVHLDTHPPGIIVCLVGLERFYDAFPSLARSVEGWAFRRLPSVAILDRRGAFSLRHPIAVSLTAAHLAVLLASLAPLFGFLAVRRFWATPTALVAAGLLAVIPGAHFFNPSLDQVYPTLTMLLCWLAARAIEPRDWVWGAALGLALYGATFLHVAYALVPLVLAAGAVIAWRADCPQRSAGELLAAHWRAVAAAGLAFLAASLALRLAFGYPTFRVMWLCFQNNRIFYEGWGRTYWPWVAVTWLEAAVALGFGVLLAAAAGWLLDLARAVKHRSVGGRSGLLIASFGALVGMNVLGLTLGEAARLWLFLSPLVVVGVVDYALRRSREPRRLLGCLFTAQVLHGLVLSVVLDCGRTTTFMLGILPKP
;
A
#
# COMPACT_ATOMS: atom_id res chain seq x y z
N MET A 1 22.40 -3.60 -58.95
CA MET A 1 23.24 -2.66 -58.19
C MET A 1 22.35 -1.87 -57.24
N THR A 2 22.23 -2.32 -55.99
CA THR A 2 21.51 -1.62 -54.92
C THR A 2 22.46 -0.61 -54.28
N THR A 3 22.12 0.67 -54.35
CA THR A 3 22.86 1.74 -53.72
C THR A 3 22.89 1.54 -52.19
N PRO A 4 24.07 1.60 -51.54
CA PRO A 4 24.15 1.55 -50.09
C PRO A 4 23.51 2.81 -49.53
N THR A 5 22.34 2.65 -48.89
CA THR A 5 21.71 3.72 -48.11
C THR A 5 22.65 4.11 -46.99
N THR A 6 23.19 5.33 -47.06
CA THR A 6 23.96 5.98 -46.01
C THR A 6 23.16 5.90 -44.70
N PRO A 7 23.77 5.41 -43.59
CA PRO A 7 23.10 5.38 -42.30
C PRO A 7 22.75 6.82 -41.91
N ALA A 8 21.45 7.12 -41.83
CA ALA A 8 20.95 8.41 -41.40
C ALA A 8 21.64 8.81 -40.09
N ALA A 9 22.26 9.99 -40.07
CA ALA A 9 23.00 10.52 -38.93
C ALA A 9 22.14 10.39 -37.66
N ALA A 10 22.62 9.61 -36.70
CA ALA A 10 21.93 9.35 -35.45
C ALA A 10 21.64 10.70 -34.75
N SER A 11 20.36 11.02 -34.62
CA SER A 11 19.92 12.28 -34.01
C SER A 11 20.52 12.44 -32.60
N PRO A 12 20.91 13.68 -32.22
CA PRO A 12 21.71 13.93 -31.03
C PRO A 12 21.08 13.41 -29.73
N ARG A 13 21.99 13.03 -28.84
CA ARG A 13 21.85 12.26 -27.59
C ARG A 13 20.92 12.89 -26.53
N ARG A 14 19.60 12.96 -26.76
CA ARG A 14 18.62 13.41 -25.74
C ARG A 14 18.24 12.36 -24.67
N GLY A 15 19.06 11.33 -24.45
CA GLY A 15 18.74 10.18 -23.59
C GLY A 15 18.94 10.37 -22.08
N THR A 16 19.79 11.31 -21.66
CA THR A 16 20.24 11.45 -20.27
C THR A 16 19.39 12.39 -19.41
N ALA A 17 18.55 13.24 -20.02
CA ALA A 17 17.83 14.29 -19.30
C ALA A 17 16.70 13.74 -18.40
N LEU A 18 15.92 12.75 -18.87
CA LEU A 18 14.73 12.28 -18.13
C LEU A 18 15.06 11.66 -16.76
N PRO A 19 16.03 10.73 -16.62
CA PRO A 19 16.41 10.19 -15.31
C PRO A 19 16.86 11.27 -14.31
N LEU A 20 17.62 12.25 -14.80
CA LEU A 20 18.12 13.37 -13.98
C LEU A 20 16.97 14.29 -13.56
N VAL A 21 16.01 14.58 -14.45
CA VAL A 21 14.82 15.37 -14.12
C VAL A 21 13.97 14.67 -13.06
N LEU A 22 13.73 13.36 -13.18
CA LEU A 22 12.93 12.61 -12.20
C LEU A 22 13.61 12.50 -10.83
N LEU A 23 14.94 12.28 -10.82
CA LEU A 23 15.72 12.29 -9.59
C LEU A 23 15.73 13.69 -8.97
N GLY A 24 16.00 14.72 -9.77
CA GLY A 24 15.99 16.11 -9.33
C GLY A 24 14.64 16.54 -8.76
N ALA A 25 13.54 16.22 -9.44
CA ALA A 25 12.19 16.47 -8.95
C ALA A 25 11.89 15.72 -7.64
N SER A 26 12.39 14.49 -7.50
CA SER A 26 12.26 13.74 -6.24
C SER A 26 13.05 14.38 -5.12
N CYS A 27 14.31 14.77 -5.37
CA CYS A 27 15.13 15.46 -4.38
C CYS A 27 14.51 16.81 -3.99
N LEU A 28 14.01 17.60 -4.94
CA LEU A 28 13.33 18.86 -4.66
C LEU A 28 12.03 18.65 -3.88
N GLY A 29 11.23 17.63 -4.21
CA GLY A 29 10.04 17.28 -3.46
C GLY A 29 10.36 16.86 -2.02
N ILE A 30 11.40 16.06 -1.83
CA ILE A 30 11.91 15.67 -0.51
C ILE A 30 12.40 16.89 0.27
N LEU A 31 13.23 17.74 -0.33
CA LEU A 31 13.75 18.95 0.31
C LEU A 31 12.61 19.90 0.68
N TRP A 32 11.62 20.06 -0.19
CA TRP A 32 10.43 20.85 0.08
C TRP A 32 9.64 20.28 1.27
N LEU A 33 9.42 18.96 1.34
CA LEU A 33 8.77 18.34 2.50
C LEU A 33 9.54 18.57 3.81
N VAL A 34 10.87 18.46 3.78
CA VAL A 34 11.72 18.61 4.96
C VAL A 34 11.82 20.07 5.43
N HIS A 35 12.06 21.00 4.50
CA HIS A 35 12.36 22.39 4.82
C HIS A 35 11.12 23.28 4.88
N ALA A 36 10.19 23.14 3.93
CA ALA A 36 9.00 23.98 3.90
C ALA A 36 7.92 23.50 4.88
N GLN A 37 8.02 22.23 5.32
CA GLN A 37 7.06 21.58 6.22
C GLN A 37 5.61 21.89 5.83
N PRO A 38 5.29 21.67 4.54
CA PRO A 38 4.03 22.13 3.99
C PRO A 38 2.89 21.46 4.75
N VAL A 39 1.90 22.28 5.07
CA VAL A 39 0.63 21.81 5.56
C VAL A 39 -0.01 20.98 4.44
N ILE A 40 -0.01 19.65 4.56
CA ILE A 40 -0.70 18.78 3.60
C ILE A 40 -2.18 18.81 3.98
N GLY A 41 -2.96 19.53 3.18
CA GLY A 41 -4.39 19.74 3.38
C GLY A 41 -4.82 21.12 2.95
N VAL A 42 -6.03 21.50 3.36
CA VAL A 42 -6.60 22.82 3.13
C VAL A 42 -6.75 23.48 4.50
N SER A 43 -5.98 24.53 4.77
CA SER A 43 -5.83 25.12 6.12
C SER A 43 -7.14 25.55 6.77
N SER A 44 -8.14 25.95 5.98
CA SER A 44 -9.47 26.35 6.46
C SER A 44 -10.44 25.19 6.72
N GLN A 45 -10.06 23.96 6.37
CA GLN A 45 -10.91 22.78 6.46
C GLN A 45 -10.22 21.70 7.28
N TYR A 46 -9.28 20.98 6.67
CA TYR A 46 -8.60 19.86 7.28
C TYR A 46 -7.16 19.77 6.77
N PHE A 47 -6.22 19.57 7.69
CA PHE A 47 -4.81 19.45 7.35
C PHE A 47 -4.01 18.64 8.37
N TYR A 48 -2.87 18.12 7.93
CA TYR A 48 -1.90 17.44 8.79
C TYR A 48 -0.72 18.35 9.12
N PRO A 49 -0.52 18.70 10.40
CA PRO A 49 0.71 19.34 10.81
C PRO A 49 1.84 18.29 10.82
N TYR A 50 2.90 18.56 10.07
CA TYR A 50 4.14 17.79 10.13
C TYR A 50 5.10 18.47 11.10
N ARG A 51 5.80 17.67 11.89
CA ARG A 51 6.87 18.18 12.75
C ARG A 51 8.16 17.44 12.43
N PRO A 52 9.29 18.15 12.41
CA PRO A 52 10.58 17.50 12.25
C PRO A 52 10.84 16.61 13.48
N SER A 53 11.34 15.41 13.25
CA SER A 53 11.88 14.57 14.31
C SER A 53 13.39 14.81 14.48
N PRO A 54 13.89 15.16 15.67
CA PRO A 54 15.29 15.16 16.00
C PRO A 54 15.65 13.72 16.42
N PRO A 55 16.64 13.01 15.82
CA PRO A 55 17.71 13.48 14.93
C PRO A 55 17.94 12.61 13.66
N TRP A 56 18.68 13.16 12.70
CA TRP A 56 19.21 12.45 11.52
C TRP A 56 20.15 11.26 11.84
N GLY A 57 20.48 11.03 13.12
CA GLY A 57 21.47 10.04 13.58
C GLY A 57 21.09 8.59 13.28
N ALA A 58 19.80 8.28 13.06
CA ALA A 58 19.36 6.94 12.67
C ALA A 58 19.60 6.62 11.19
N LEU A 59 19.79 7.64 10.34
CA LEU A 59 19.85 7.50 8.89
C LEU A 59 20.99 6.56 8.43
N PRO A 60 22.23 6.63 8.96
CA PRO A 60 23.29 5.71 8.56
C PRO A 60 22.95 4.24 8.84
N THR A 61 22.39 3.95 10.01
CA THR A 61 21.97 2.59 10.39
C THR A 61 20.88 2.08 9.46
N LEU A 62 19.91 2.92 9.10
CA LEU A 62 18.83 2.55 8.19
C LEU A 62 19.33 2.30 6.77
N LEU A 63 20.29 3.10 6.30
CA LEU A 63 20.95 2.87 5.01
C LEU A 63 21.72 1.54 5.01
N LEU A 64 22.38 1.20 6.11
CA LEU A 64 23.05 -0.11 6.27
C LEU A 64 22.05 -1.27 6.32
N LEU A 65 20.93 -1.13 7.03
CA LEU A 65 19.88 -2.15 7.06
C LEU A 65 19.18 -2.33 5.70
N GLY A 66 19.11 -1.27 4.89
CA GLY A 66 18.65 -1.31 3.50
C GLY A 66 19.69 -1.84 2.50
N LEU A 67 20.94 -2.08 2.90
CA LEU A 67 22.02 -2.49 2.00
C LEU A 67 21.72 -3.80 1.23
N PRO A 68 21.17 -4.87 1.85
CA PRO A 68 20.81 -6.08 1.10
C PRO A 68 19.80 -5.81 -0.02
N LEU A 69 18.89 -4.86 0.20
CA LEU A 69 17.89 -4.44 -0.78
C LEU A 69 18.54 -3.65 -1.92
N VAL A 70 19.42 -2.68 -1.61
CA VAL A 70 20.17 -1.91 -2.60
C VAL A 70 21.06 -2.82 -3.46
N VAL A 71 21.82 -3.71 -2.83
CA VAL A 71 22.67 -4.70 -3.53
C VAL A 71 21.80 -5.63 -4.37
N GLY A 72 20.66 -6.08 -3.83
CA GLY A 72 19.74 -6.95 -4.55
C GLY A 72 19.21 -6.34 -5.85
N VAL A 73 18.79 -5.07 -5.78
CA VAL A 73 18.30 -4.33 -6.96
C VAL A 73 19.44 -4.01 -7.92
N ALA A 74 20.62 -3.60 -7.43
CA ALA A 74 21.79 -3.36 -8.28
C ALA A 74 22.17 -4.61 -9.08
N VAL A 75 22.19 -5.79 -8.43
CA VAL A 75 22.46 -7.07 -9.10
C VAL A 75 21.37 -7.39 -10.14
N ALA A 76 20.09 -7.18 -9.81
CA ALA A 76 18.99 -7.37 -10.76
C ALA A 76 19.13 -6.50 -12.01
N LEU A 77 19.56 -5.24 -11.84
CA LEU A 77 19.77 -4.30 -12.93
C LEU A 77 21.00 -4.65 -13.78
N MET A 78 22.06 -5.16 -13.17
CA MET A 78 23.32 -5.46 -13.85
C MET A 78 23.36 -6.83 -14.53
N ARG A 79 22.64 -7.83 -14.00
CA ARG A 79 22.70 -9.22 -14.47
C ARG A 79 21.30 -9.75 -14.83
N PRO A 80 20.84 -9.57 -16.07
CA PRO A 80 19.51 -10.02 -16.48
C PRO A 80 19.38 -11.56 -16.53
N GLU A 81 20.46 -12.27 -16.77
CA GLU A 81 20.46 -13.73 -16.94
C GLU A 81 20.96 -14.44 -15.67
N LEU A 82 20.10 -14.47 -14.65
CA LEU A 82 20.40 -15.19 -13.42
C LEU A 82 19.84 -16.61 -13.48
N ALA A 83 20.65 -17.59 -13.09
CA ALA A 83 20.17 -18.95 -12.81
C ALA A 83 19.06 -18.93 -11.73
N LEU A 84 18.13 -19.88 -11.77
CA LEU A 84 16.95 -19.93 -10.88
C LEU A 84 17.33 -19.85 -9.39
N ARG A 85 18.39 -20.54 -8.96
CA ARG A 85 18.90 -20.49 -7.59
C ARG A 85 19.28 -19.06 -7.18
N ARG A 86 19.96 -18.31 -8.06
CA ARG A 86 20.35 -16.92 -7.81
C ARG A 86 19.14 -16.00 -7.76
N GLN A 87 18.12 -16.23 -8.60
CA GLN A 87 16.87 -15.46 -8.55
C GLN A 87 16.16 -15.64 -7.19
N ARG A 88 16.07 -16.87 -6.68
CA ARG A 88 15.47 -17.17 -5.37
C ARG A 88 16.23 -16.49 -4.23
N LEU A 89 17.55 -16.58 -4.23
CA LEU A 89 18.40 -15.89 -3.25
C LEU A 89 18.22 -14.37 -3.31
N LEU A 90 18.10 -13.81 -4.52
CA LEU A 90 17.90 -12.38 -4.69
C LEU A 90 16.56 -11.91 -4.13
N ILE A 91 15.48 -12.63 -4.41
CA ILE A 91 14.16 -12.32 -3.84
C ILE A 91 14.17 -12.47 -2.32
N ALA A 92 14.81 -13.52 -1.78
CA ALA A 92 14.97 -13.67 -0.34
C ALA A 92 15.75 -12.48 0.27
N ALA A 93 16.81 -12.02 -0.38
CA ALA A 93 17.58 -10.85 0.05
C ALA A 93 16.77 -9.55 -0.01
N ILE A 94 15.92 -9.37 -1.04
CA ILE A 94 15.01 -8.22 -1.17
C ILE A 94 13.96 -8.24 -0.04
N ILE A 95 13.36 -9.41 0.25
CA ILE A 95 12.39 -9.57 1.34
C ILE A 95 13.06 -9.29 2.68
N LEU A 96 14.22 -9.89 2.95
CA LEU A 96 14.97 -9.67 4.18
C LEU A 96 15.37 -8.20 4.34
N GLY A 97 15.88 -7.57 3.28
CA GLY A 97 16.18 -6.14 3.28
C GLY A 97 14.94 -5.27 3.51
N SER A 98 13.78 -5.66 2.99
CA SER A 98 12.50 -4.98 3.29
C SER A 98 12.12 -5.12 4.77
N VAL A 99 12.25 -6.32 5.36
CA VAL A 99 11.99 -6.56 6.78
C VAL A 99 12.93 -5.71 7.64
N LEU A 100 14.24 -5.77 7.37
CA LEU A 100 15.25 -5.03 8.13
C LEU A 100 15.06 -3.52 8.02
N LEU A 101 14.72 -3.01 6.83
CA LEU A 101 14.45 -1.60 6.62
C LEU A 101 13.21 -1.14 7.40
N ARG A 102 12.11 -1.91 7.35
CA ARG A 102 10.87 -1.59 8.08
C ARG A 102 11.04 -1.71 9.59
N LEU A 103 11.68 -2.76 10.08
CA LEU A 103 12.01 -2.86 11.50
C LEU A 103 12.92 -1.70 11.90
N GLY A 104 13.95 -1.41 11.10
CA GLY A 104 14.82 -0.27 11.30
C GLY A 104 14.03 1.03 11.46
N THR A 105 13.12 1.35 10.53
CA THR A 105 12.34 2.60 10.58
C THR A 105 11.33 2.62 11.72
N ALA A 106 10.77 1.48 12.10
CA ALA A 106 9.85 1.36 13.23
C ALA A 106 10.55 1.50 14.59
N TYR A 107 11.80 1.04 14.69
CA TYR A 107 12.63 1.12 15.90
C TYR A 107 13.55 2.34 15.92
N ALA A 108 13.60 3.14 14.86
CA ALA A 108 14.47 4.30 14.78
C ALA A 108 14.16 5.26 15.96
N PRO A 109 15.18 5.77 16.66
CA PRO A 109 14.97 6.70 17.75
C PRO A 109 14.36 7.99 17.19
N LYS A 110 13.06 8.14 17.42
CA LYS A 110 12.28 9.36 17.19
C LYS A 110 12.16 10.12 18.52
N HIS A 111 11.21 11.05 18.62
CA HIS A 111 10.90 11.76 19.86
C HIS A 111 10.60 10.80 21.03
N PHE A 112 9.98 9.65 20.77
CA PHE A 112 9.62 8.68 21.80
C PHE A 112 10.00 7.25 21.40
N PRO A 113 11.29 6.89 21.39
CA PRO A 113 11.77 5.64 20.81
C PRO A 113 10.94 4.42 21.20
N GLY A 114 10.30 3.77 20.24
CA GLY A 114 9.55 2.54 20.43
C GLY A 114 8.07 2.72 20.74
N VAL A 115 7.61 3.92 21.11
CA VAL A 115 6.17 4.21 21.21
C VAL A 115 5.53 4.02 19.85
N GLU A 116 6.20 4.43 18.78
CA GLU A 116 5.67 4.40 17.42
C GLU A 116 5.37 2.98 16.91
N LEU A 117 5.89 1.94 17.56
CA LEU A 117 5.53 0.54 17.29
C LEU A 117 4.13 0.19 17.78
N ALA A 118 3.82 0.54 19.04
CA ALA A 118 2.54 0.22 19.65
C ALA A 118 1.48 1.29 19.35
N TRP A 119 1.91 2.54 19.18
CA TRP A 119 1.06 3.72 19.08
C TRP A 119 -0.06 3.64 18.03
N PRO A 120 0.19 3.17 16.79
CA PRO A 120 -0.85 3.09 15.78
C PRO A 120 -2.07 2.29 16.25
N PHE A 121 -1.83 1.22 17.01
CA PHE A 121 -2.84 0.29 17.53
C PHE A 121 -3.45 0.71 18.88
N LEU A 122 -2.91 1.74 19.52
CA LEU A 122 -3.40 2.25 20.80
C LEU A 122 -4.13 3.59 20.67
N TRP A 123 -3.81 4.36 19.62
CA TRP A 123 -4.39 5.68 19.44
C TRP A 123 -5.73 5.65 18.71
N LYS A 124 -6.73 6.30 19.31
CA LYS A 124 -8.13 6.31 18.81
C LYS A 124 -8.32 6.98 17.44
N ASN A 125 -7.35 7.75 16.96
CA ASN A 125 -7.42 8.38 15.64
C ASN A 125 -6.68 7.57 14.56
N THR A 126 -6.20 6.37 14.89
CA THR A 126 -5.58 5.41 13.97
C THR A 126 -6.20 4.04 14.19
N GLU A 127 -5.42 2.95 14.10
CA GLU A 127 -5.89 1.59 14.35
C GLU A 127 -6.37 1.35 15.78
N GLY A 128 -5.98 2.18 16.75
CA GLY A 128 -6.51 2.15 18.11
C GLY A 128 -8.00 2.47 18.21
N ALA A 129 -8.60 3.06 17.17
CA ALA A 129 -10.06 3.11 17.05
C ALA A 129 -10.64 1.69 17.06
N TYR A 130 -10.07 0.76 16.27
CA TYR A 130 -10.49 -0.64 16.23
C TYR A 130 -10.21 -1.36 17.55
N ALA A 131 -9.08 -1.07 18.18
CA ALA A 131 -8.75 -1.62 19.50
C ALA A 131 -9.80 -1.21 20.56
N SER A 132 -10.35 0.01 20.45
CA SER A 132 -11.40 0.51 21.37
C SER A 132 -12.69 -0.32 21.34
N GLU A 133 -12.97 -1.01 20.24
CA GLU A 133 -14.16 -1.83 20.05
C GLU A 133 -13.93 -3.31 20.44
N VAL A 134 -12.70 -3.75 20.73
CA VAL A 134 -12.38 -5.16 21.04
C VAL A 134 -13.17 -5.72 22.23
N ARG A 135 -13.39 -4.91 23.28
CA ARG A 135 -14.24 -5.32 24.41
C ARG A 135 -15.69 -5.51 23.99
N ALA A 136 -16.25 -4.57 23.22
CA ALA A 136 -17.62 -4.67 22.71
C ALA A 136 -17.78 -5.82 21.69
N ALA A 137 -16.69 -6.21 21.04
CA ALA A 137 -16.62 -7.35 20.13
C ALA A 137 -16.46 -8.71 20.83
N THR A 138 -16.54 -8.75 22.17
CA THR A 138 -16.48 -9.99 22.95
C THR A 138 -17.77 -10.15 23.75
N PRO A 139 -18.67 -11.10 23.39
CA PRO A 139 -18.51 -12.16 22.38
C PRO A 139 -18.68 -11.73 20.91
N LEU A 140 -17.94 -12.41 20.01
CA LEU A 140 -17.78 -12.01 18.60
C LEU A 140 -19.05 -12.22 17.75
N ALA A 141 -19.81 -13.29 17.99
CA ALA A 141 -21.02 -13.59 17.23
C ALA A 141 -22.08 -12.47 17.30
N PRO A 142 -22.55 -12.02 18.47
CA PRO A 142 -23.53 -10.93 18.52
C PRO A 142 -22.96 -9.60 18.04
N PHE A 143 -21.65 -9.37 18.17
CA PHE A 143 -21.01 -8.19 17.61
C PHE A 143 -21.10 -8.17 16.07
N LEU A 144 -20.71 -9.25 15.40
CA LEU A 144 -20.78 -9.34 13.93
C LEU A 144 -22.22 -9.35 13.42
N ALA A 145 -23.14 -10.01 14.12
CA ALA A 145 -24.57 -10.02 13.77
C ALA A 145 -25.19 -8.61 13.79
N SER A 146 -24.76 -7.76 14.74
CA SER A 146 -25.26 -6.39 14.93
C SER A 146 -24.38 -5.31 14.28
N TYR A 147 -23.34 -5.68 13.54
CA TYR A 147 -22.35 -4.72 13.04
C TYR A 147 -22.95 -3.73 12.04
N ALA A 148 -23.86 -4.18 11.17
CA ALA A 148 -24.54 -3.31 10.22
C ALA A 148 -25.42 -2.26 10.93
N GLU A 149 -26.12 -2.64 11.99
CA GLU A 149 -26.95 -1.75 12.79
C GLU A 149 -26.08 -0.70 13.50
N ARG A 150 -24.91 -1.10 13.99
CA ARG A 150 -23.92 -0.17 14.58
C ARG A 150 -23.44 0.85 13.56
N LEU A 151 -23.07 0.41 12.36
CA LEU A 151 -22.65 1.31 11.27
C LEU A 151 -23.77 2.27 10.85
N ALA A 152 -25.01 1.78 10.77
CA ALA A 152 -26.17 2.60 10.41
C ALA A 152 -26.48 3.66 11.48
N GLY A 153 -26.34 3.32 12.76
CA GLY A 153 -26.56 4.25 13.87
C GLY A 153 -25.52 5.36 13.99
N SER A 154 -24.30 5.15 13.51
CA SER A 154 -23.23 6.16 13.56
C SER A 154 -23.37 7.28 12.50
N ALA A 155 -24.17 7.07 11.45
CA ALA A 155 -24.35 8.03 10.36
C ALA A 155 -24.91 9.40 10.80
N SER A 156 -25.38 9.54 12.05
CA SER A 156 -25.90 10.79 12.61
C SER A 156 -24.84 11.82 13.07
N GLY A 157 -23.55 11.60 12.77
CA GLY A 157 -22.59 12.70 12.59
C GLY A 157 -22.10 13.47 13.83
N ARG A 158 -22.05 12.88 15.03
CA ARG A 158 -21.71 13.65 16.26
C ARG A 158 -20.36 13.39 16.91
N THR A 159 -19.56 12.41 16.46
CA THR A 159 -18.24 12.18 17.07
C THR A 159 -17.15 12.06 16.00
N PRO A 160 -16.30 13.09 15.83
CA PRO A 160 -15.18 13.08 14.87
C PRO A 160 -14.27 11.85 15.01
N HIS A 161 -14.20 11.26 16.20
CA HIS A 161 -13.35 10.11 16.50
C HIS A 161 -13.91 8.75 16.03
N ARG A 162 -15.21 8.64 15.73
CA ARG A 162 -15.81 7.37 15.25
C ARG A 162 -15.72 7.17 13.74
N VAL A 163 -15.41 8.23 13.01
CA VAL A 163 -15.35 8.22 11.54
C VAL A 163 -14.54 7.05 10.97
N HIS A 164 -13.38 6.72 11.56
CA HIS A 164 -12.57 5.60 11.05
C HIS A 164 -13.25 4.23 11.24
N LEU A 165 -13.99 4.02 12.33
CA LEU A 165 -14.72 2.78 12.55
C LEU A 165 -15.88 2.63 11.57
N ASP A 166 -16.57 3.73 11.30
CA ASP A 166 -17.80 3.72 10.54
C ASP A 166 -17.59 3.51 9.04
N THR A 167 -16.37 3.72 8.55
CA THR A 167 -16.00 3.58 7.13
C THR A 167 -15.38 2.23 6.77
N HIS A 168 -15.18 1.34 7.75
CA HIS A 168 -14.46 0.07 7.55
C HIS A 168 -15.26 -1.15 8.01
N PRO A 169 -15.12 -2.29 7.30
CA PRO A 169 -15.62 -3.57 7.78
C PRO A 169 -14.87 -4.04 9.04
N PRO A 170 -15.39 -5.02 9.80
CA PRO A 170 -14.90 -5.33 11.14
C PRO A 170 -13.60 -6.15 11.16
N GLY A 171 -12.98 -6.46 10.01
CA GLY A 171 -11.87 -7.42 9.95
C GLY A 171 -10.68 -7.05 10.83
N ILE A 172 -10.34 -5.77 10.93
CA ILE A 172 -9.27 -5.32 11.83
C ILE A 172 -9.65 -5.56 13.30
N ILE A 173 -10.88 -5.28 13.68
CA ILE A 173 -11.40 -5.55 15.03
C ILE A 173 -11.33 -7.05 15.32
N VAL A 174 -11.74 -7.90 14.38
CA VAL A 174 -11.67 -9.37 14.53
C VAL A 174 -10.22 -9.86 14.70
N CYS A 175 -9.28 -9.31 13.94
CA CYS A 175 -7.85 -9.63 14.11
C CYS A 175 -7.35 -9.27 15.52
N LEU A 176 -7.71 -8.09 16.02
CA LEU A 176 -7.31 -7.64 17.36
C LEU A 176 -7.99 -8.47 18.47
N VAL A 177 -9.25 -8.85 18.31
CA VAL A 177 -9.94 -9.81 19.22
C VAL A 177 -9.20 -11.15 19.24
N GLY A 178 -8.73 -11.63 18.09
CA GLY A 178 -7.95 -12.86 18.00
C GLY A 178 -6.63 -12.78 18.78
N LEU A 179 -5.89 -11.68 18.64
CA LEU A 179 -4.65 -11.44 19.39
C LEU A 179 -4.89 -11.30 20.89
N GLU A 180 -5.95 -10.59 21.28
CA GLU A 180 -6.35 -10.45 22.69
C GLU A 180 -6.64 -11.81 23.32
N ARG A 181 -7.46 -12.64 22.64
CA ARG A 181 -7.77 -14.01 23.10
C ARG A 181 -6.55 -14.92 23.17
N PHE A 182 -5.61 -14.76 22.23
CA PHE A 182 -4.34 -15.47 22.28
C PHE A 182 -3.56 -15.13 23.54
N TYR A 183 -3.45 -13.86 23.91
CA TYR A 183 -2.75 -13.45 25.13
C TYR A 183 -3.51 -13.79 26.42
N ASP A 184 -4.85 -13.74 26.40
CA ASP A 184 -5.68 -14.25 27.50
C ASP A 184 -5.41 -15.75 27.75
N ALA A 185 -5.21 -16.54 26.69
CA ALA A 185 -4.88 -17.97 26.79
C ALA A 185 -3.43 -18.23 27.22
N PHE A 186 -2.51 -17.30 26.92
CA PHE A 186 -1.07 -17.41 27.22
C PHE A 186 -0.56 -16.20 28.01
N PRO A 187 -1.03 -15.97 29.26
CA PRO A 187 -0.73 -14.76 30.01
C PRO A 187 0.76 -14.64 30.41
N SER A 188 1.48 -15.75 30.50
CA SER A 188 2.94 -15.73 30.69
C SER A 188 3.66 -15.10 29.51
N LEU A 189 3.23 -15.41 28.28
CA LEU A 189 3.78 -14.83 27.06
C LEU A 189 3.47 -13.33 26.98
N ALA A 190 2.24 -12.93 27.34
CA ALA A 190 1.86 -11.52 27.43
C ALA A 190 2.85 -10.75 28.34
N ARG A 191 3.04 -11.24 29.58
CA ARG A 191 3.99 -10.66 30.54
C ARG A 191 5.43 -10.64 30.03
N SER A 192 5.86 -11.67 29.29
CA SER A 192 7.20 -11.70 28.70
C SER A 192 7.38 -10.62 27.63
N VAL A 193 6.39 -10.45 26.74
CA VAL A 193 6.42 -9.43 25.68
C VAL A 193 6.36 -8.03 26.29
N GLU A 194 5.46 -7.79 27.23
CA GLU A 194 5.32 -6.51 27.93
C GLU A 194 6.57 -6.19 28.75
N GLY A 195 7.08 -7.16 29.51
CA GLY A 195 8.31 -6.99 30.26
C GLY A 195 9.52 -6.70 29.38
N TRP A 196 9.62 -7.34 28.20
CA TRP A 196 10.63 -6.98 27.20
C TRP A 196 10.44 -5.55 26.69
N ALA A 197 9.21 -5.19 26.32
CA ALA A 197 8.87 -3.88 25.81
C ALA A 197 9.20 -2.77 26.81
N PHE A 198 8.83 -2.93 28.08
CA PHE A 198 9.12 -1.94 29.13
C PHE A 198 10.62 -1.79 29.40
N ARG A 199 11.41 -2.87 29.29
CA ARG A 199 12.87 -2.80 29.44
C ARG A 199 13.57 -2.14 28.25
N ARG A 200 13.06 -2.34 27.03
CA ARG A 200 13.72 -1.89 25.79
C ARG A 200 13.17 -0.60 25.22
N LEU A 201 11.92 -0.27 25.54
CA LEU A 201 11.15 0.86 25.04
C LEU A 201 10.48 1.57 26.23
N PRO A 202 11.24 2.28 27.10
CA PRO A 202 10.70 2.83 28.36
C PRO A 202 9.53 3.80 28.16
N SER A 203 9.48 4.46 27.01
CA SER A 203 8.37 5.34 26.57
C SER A 203 7.04 4.59 26.46
N VAL A 204 7.04 3.30 26.12
CA VAL A 204 5.85 2.44 26.08
C VAL A 204 5.28 2.21 27.48
N ALA A 205 6.13 2.16 28.52
CA ALA A 205 5.66 2.05 29.90
C ALA A 205 4.90 3.31 30.36
N ILE A 206 5.21 4.48 29.80
CA ILE A 206 4.48 5.73 30.08
C ILE A 206 3.05 5.64 29.54
N LEU A 207 2.89 5.06 28.35
CA LEU A 207 1.58 4.83 27.75
C LEU A 207 0.73 3.91 28.64
N ASP A 208 1.31 2.78 29.04
CA ASP A 208 0.63 1.77 29.86
C ASP A 208 0.15 2.35 31.20
N ARG A 209 1.02 3.08 31.92
CA ARG A 209 0.68 3.71 33.21
C ARG A 209 -0.47 4.72 33.13
N ARG A 210 -0.71 5.31 31.96
CA ARG A 210 -1.83 6.25 31.77
C ARG A 210 -3.18 5.53 31.61
N GLY A 211 -3.20 4.21 31.45
CA GLY A 211 -4.41 3.39 31.56
C GLY A 211 -5.49 3.71 30.52
N ALA A 212 -5.13 4.33 29.39
CA ALA A 212 -6.09 4.87 28.42
C ALA A 212 -6.59 3.85 27.38
N PHE A 213 -6.32 2.56 27.59
CA PHE A 213 -6.53 1.50 26.58
C PHE A 213 -7.67 0.56 26.95
N SER A 214 -8.43 0.17 25.93
CA SER A 214 -9.52 -0.81 26.04
C SER A 214 -9.02 -2.24 26.11
N LEU A 215 -7.79 -2.53 25.69
CA LEU A 215 -7.25 -3.89 25.69
C LEU A 215 -6.80 -4.29 27.11
N ARG A 216 -6.87 -5.57 27.44
CA ARG A 216 -6.30 -6.16 28.67
C ARG A 216 -4.79 -6.32 28.55
N HIS A 217 -4.31 -6.64 27.35
CA HIS A 217 -2.89 -6.78 27.02
C HIS A 217 -2.46 -5.76 25.95
N PRO A 218 -2.64 -4.45 26.20
CA PRO A 218 -2.53 -3.42 25.17
C PRO A 218 -1.18 -3.41 24.46
N ILE A 219 -0.09 -3.56 25.22
CA ILE A 219 1.26 -3.51 24.67
C ILE A 219 1.58 -4.79 23.91
N ALA A 220 1.28 -5.96 24.47
CA ALA A 220 1.55 -7.24 23.81
C ALA A 220 0.80 -7.37 22.47
N VAL A 221 -0.51 -7.05 22.47
CA VAL A 221 -1.34 -7.08 21.26
C VAL A 221 -0.82 -6.09 20.21
N SER A 222 -0.57 -4.84 20.60
CA SER A 222 -0.15 -3.78 19.67
C SER A 222 1.21 -4.07 19.05
N LEU A 223 2.19 -4.51 19.84
CA LEU A 223 3.50 -4.89 19.31
C LEU A 223 3.39 -6.10 18.39
N THR A 224 2.60 -7.11 18.75
CA THR A 224 2.42 -8.29 17.90
C THR A 224 1.78 -7.92 16.57
N ALA A 225 0.75 -7.08 16.59
CA ALA A 225 0.08 -6.57 15.39
C ALA A 225 1.05 -5.78 14.50
N ALA A 226 1.86 -4.89 15.08
CA ALA A 226 2.87 -4.11 14.38
C ALA A 226 3.92 -5.00 13.69
N HIS A 227 4.46 -5.99 14.40
CA HIS A 227 5.45 -6.92 13.83
C HIS A 227 4.83 -7.80 12.74
N LEU A 228 3.61 -8.29 12.94
CA LEU A 228 2.91 -9.05 11.91
C LEU A 228 2.65 -8.19 10.66
N ALA A 229 2.26 -6.92 10.84
CA ALA A 229 2.08 -5.98 9.74
C ALA A 229 3.39 -5.76 8.97
N VAL A 230 4.52 -5.59 9.66
CA VAL A 230 5.85 -5.49 9.03
C VAL A 230 6.18 -6.73 8.20
N LEU A 231 6.03 -7.92 8.79
CA LEU A 231 6.33 -9.19 8.11
C LEU A 231 5.45 -9.39 6.88
N LEU A 232 4.14 -9.12 6.99
CA LEU A 232 3.21 -9.22 5.88
C LEU A 232 3.51 -8.18 4.80
N ALA A 233 3.79 -6.92 5.16
CA ALA A 233 4.14 -5.86 4.22
C ALA A 233 5.44 -6.19 3.44
N SER A 234 6.39 -6.87 4.07
CA SER A 234 7.63 -7.32 3.43
C SER A 234 7.45 -8.48 2.45
N LEU A 235 6.26 -9.06 2.32
CA LEU A 235 5.94 -10.04 1.28
C LEU A 235 5.51 -9.41 -0.06
N ALA A 236 5.28 -8.09 -0.12
CA ALA A 236 4.94 -7.41 -1.38
C ALA A 236 5.94 -7.69 -2.52
N PRO A 237 7.27 -7.71 -2.30
CA PRO A 237 8.25 -8.06 -3.33
C PRO A 237 8.10 -9.49 -3.86
N LEU A 238 7.72 -10.45 -3.00
CA LEU A 238 7.52 -11.85 -3.40
C LEU A 238 6.34 -11.97 -4.35
N PHE A 239 5.16 -11.51 -3.93
CA PHE A 239 3.97 -11.57 -4.77
C PHE A 239 4.11 -10.69 -6.00
N GLY A 240 4.81 -9.56 -5.86
CA GLY A 240 5.21 -8.70 -6.97
C GLY A 240 6.00 -9.44 -8.04
N PHE A 241 7.08 -10.11 -7.64
CA PHE A 241 7.88 -10.93 -8.52
C PHE A 241 7.06 -12.05 -9.18
N LEU A 242 6.24 -12.76 -8.40
CA LEU A 242 5.44 -13.88 -8.90
C LEU A 242 4.37 -13.42 -9.91
N ALA A 243 3.73 -12.28 -9.67
CA ALA A 243 2.74 -11.70 -10.58
C ALA A 243 3.41 -11.18 -11.87
N VAL A 244 4.46 -10.37 -11.74
CA VAL A 244 5.12 -9.72 -12.89
C VAL A 244 5.82 -10.74 -13.78
N ARG A 245 6.45 -11.77 -13.22
CA ARG A 245 7.16 -12.80 -14.00
C ARG A 245 6.25 -13.59 -14.95
N ARG A 246 4.92 -13.57 -14.74
CA ARG A 246 3.97 -14.25 -15.64
C ARG A 246 3.85 -13.55 -16.99
N PHE A 247 4.05 -12.25 -17.05
CA PHE A 247 3.84 -11.44 -18.25
C PHE A 247 5.13 -10.76 -18.75
N TRP A 248 6.13 -10.62 -17.89
CA TRP A 248 7.40 -9.98 -18.21
C TRP A 248 8.60 -10.89 -17.94
N ALA A 249 9.73 -10.54 -18.55
CA ALA A 249 11.00 -11.23 -18.33
C ALA A 249 11.44 -11.15 -16.86
N THR A 250 12.19 -12.16 -16.40
CA THR A 250 12.71 -12.23 -15.02
C THR A 250 13.37 -10.93 -14.54
N PRO A 251 14.23 -10.24 -15.32
CA PRO A 251 14.85 -8.99 -14.86
C PRO A 251 13.83 -7.92 -14.49
N THR A 252 12.78 -7.79 -15.30
CA THR A 252 11.67 -6.85 -15.04
C THR A 252 10.99 -7.18 -13.72
N ALA A 253 10.70 -8.46 -13.48
CA ALA A 253 10.07 -8.91 -12.24
C ALA A 253 10.95 -8.65 -11.01
N LEU A 254 12.28 -8.85 -11.12
CA LEU A 254 13.23 -8.57 -10.04
C LEU A 254 13.31 -7.08 -9.72
N VAL A 255 13.36 -6.22 -10.75
CA VAL A 255 13.38 -4.77 -10.55
C VAL A 255 12.07 -4.28 -9.94
N ALA A 256 10.93 -4.78 -10.43
CA ALA A 256 9.62 -4.48 -9.85
C ALA A 256 9.57 -4.89 -8.36
N ALA A 257 10.01 -6.10 -8.02
CA ALA A 257 10.09 -6.54 -6.63
C ALA A 257 10.94 -5.60 -5.75
N GLY A 258 12.08 -5.13 -6.28
CA GLY A 258 12.92 -4.14 -5.63
C GLY A 258 12.22 -2.81 -5.34
N LEU A 259 11.52 -2.25 -6.33
CA LEU A 259 10.78 -0.99 -6.16
C LEU A 259 9.57 -1.15 -5.23
N LEU A 260 8.88 -2.29 -5.30
CA LEU A 260 7.77 -2.62 -4.39
C LEU A 260 8.21 -2.70 -2.93
N ALA A 261 9.45 -3.11 -2.66
CA ALA A 261 10.01 -3.16 -1.31
C ALA A 261 10.20 -1.76 -0.68
N VAL A 262 10.26 -0.70 -1.50
CA VAL A 262 10.61 0.67 -1.11
C VAL A 262 9.52 1.70 -1.39
N ILE A 263 8.26 1.27 -1.59
CA ILE A 263 7.12 2.19 -1.76
C ILE A 263 7.07 3.18 -0.59
N PRO A 264 7.27 4.50 -0.82
CA PRO A 264 7.45 5.47 0.26
C PRO A 264 6.28 5.51 1.24
N GLY A 265 5.04 5.47 0.73
CA GLY A 265 3.85 5.45 1.58
C GLY A 265 3.80 4.22 2.49
N ALA A 266 4.23 3.05 2.03
CA ALA A 266 4.24 1.85 2.86
C ALA A 266 5.27 1.95 4.00
N HIS A 267 6.33 2.73 3.83
CA HIS A 267 7.28 3.03 4.91
C HIS A 267 6.78 4.14 5.82
N PHE A 268 6.11 5.15 5.26
CA PHE A 268 5.50 6.24 6.01
C PHE A 268 4.41 5.78 7.00
N PHE A 269 3.59 4.80 6.61
CA PHE A 269 2.60 4.19 7.50
C PHE A 269 3.13 2.98 8.28
N ASN A 270 4.44 2.76 8.34
CA ASN A 270 5.01 1.70 9.15
C ASN A 270 5.02 2.11 10.64
N PRO A 271 4.56 1.27 11.60
CA PRO A 271 4.14 -0.13 11.47
C PRO A 271 2.63 -0.37 11.58
N SER A 272 1.81 0.49 10.97
CA SER A 272 0.35 0.37 10.91
C SER A 272 -0.11 -0.80 10.02
N LEU A 273 -1.41 -1.08 9.93
CA LEU A 273 -1.93 -2.11 9.01
C LEU A 273 -1.97 -1.64 7.55
N ASP A 274 -1.97 -0.34 7.31
CA ASP A 274 -2.05 0.25 5.97
C ASP A 274 -0.85 -0.17 5.08
N GLN A 275 0.33 -0.40 5.67
CA GLN A 275 1.51 -0.90 4.93
C GLN A 275 1.36 -2.33 4.38
N VAL A 276 0.38 -3.10 4.84
CA VAL A 276 0.10 -4.46 4.32
C VAL A 276 -0.60 -4.38 2.96
N TYR A 277 -1.19 -3.23 2.61
CA TYR A 277 -1.99 -3.11 1.40
C TYR A 277 -1.23 -3.41 0.09
N PRO A 278 0.00 -2.94 -0.11
CA PRO A 278 0.83 -3.36 -1.23
C PRO A 278 0.94 -4.88 -1.42
N THR A 279 1.08 -5.63 -0.31
CA THR A 279 1.17 -7.09 -0.33
C THR A 279 -0.15 -7.71 -0.79
N LEU A 280 -1.28 -7.27 -0.22
CA LEU A 280 -2.60 -7.80 -0.58
C LEU A 280 -2.91 -7.53 -2.05
N THR A 281 -2.63 -6.32 -2.56
CA THR A 281 -2.79 -6.02 -3.98
C THR A 281 -1.97 -6.96 -4.85
N MET A 282 -0.68 -7.16 -4.55
CA MET A 282 0.15 -8.06 -5.38
C MET A 282 -0.22 -9.53 -5.23
N LEU A 283 -0.70 -9.97 -4.07
CA LEU A 283 -1.28 -11.30 -3.88
C LEU A 283 -2.50 -11.49 -4.81
N LEU A 284 -3.43 -10.53 -4.82
CA LEU A 284 -4.60 -10.56 -5.71
C LEU A 284 -4.17 -10.56 -7.19
N CYS A 285 -3.16 -9.78 -7.57
CA CYS A 285 -2.62 -9.78 -8.93
C CYS A 285 -2.06 -11.16 -9.32
N TRP A 286 -1.27 -11.76 -8.43
CA TRP A 286 -0.68 -13.07 -8.66
C TRP A 286 -1.76 -14.14 -8.79
N LEU A 287 -2.74 -14.18 -7.87
CA LEU A 287 -3.86 -15.11 -7.92
C LEU A 287 -4.71 -14.91 -9.19
N ALA A 288 -4.97 -13.66 -9.58
CA ALA A 288 -5.68 -13.35 -10.82
C ALA A 288 -4.91 -13.84 -12.06
N ALA A 289 -3.60 -13.62 -12.11
CA ALA A 289 -2.75 -14.13 -13.20
C ALA A 289 -2.73 -15.66 -13.26
N ARG A 290 -2.81 -16.35 -12.11
CA ARG A 290 -2.92 -17.81 -12.04
C ARG A 290 -4.30 -18.32 -12.45
N ALA A 291 -5.37 -17.63 -12.06
CA ALA A 291 -6.75 -18.06 -12.28
C ALA A 291 -7.15 -18.05 -13.77
N ILE A 292 -6.50 -17.23 -14.59
CA ILE A 292 -6.73 -17.19 -16.05
C ILE A 292 -5.99 -18.30 -16.82
N GLU A 293 -5.21 -19.15 -16.13
CA GLU A 293 -4.56 -20.28 -16.77
C GLU A 293 -5.56 -21.42 -17.02
N PRO A 294 -5.36 -22.22 -18.09
CA PRO A 294 -6.30 -23.29 -18.42
C PRO A 294 -6.50 -24.28 -17.26
N ARG A 295 -7.77 -24.48 -16.89
CA ARG A 295 -8.27 -25.58 -16.04
C ARG A 295 -8.02 -25.46 -14.53
N ASP A 296 -7.72 -24.27 -14.00
CA ASP A 296 -7.39 -24.14 -12.58
C ASP A 296 -8.39 -23.28 -11.78
N TRP A 297 -9.56 -23.87 -11.53
CA TRP A 297 -10.62 -23.27 -10.70
C TRP A 297 -10.16 -23.02 -9.26
N VAL A 298 -9.13 -23.72 -8.80
CA VAL A 298 -8.58 -23.58 -7.45
C VAL A 298 -7.98 -22.19 -7.27
N TRP A 299 -7.24 -21.66 -8.26
CA TRP A 299 -6.73 -20.28 -8.18
C TRP A 299 -7.84 -19.24 -8.29
N GLY A 300 -8.89 -19.51 -9.06
CA GLY A 300 -10.08 -18.66 -9.09
C GLY A 300 -10.75 -18.60 -7.72
N ALA A 301 -10.97 -19.75 -7.08
CA ALA A 301 -11.51 -19.81 -5.72
C ALA A 301 -10.59 -19.13 -4.70
N ALA A 302 -9.27 -19.37 -4.76
CA ALA A 302 -8.29 -18.71 -3.91
C ALA A 302 -8.28 -17.18 -4.09
N LEU A 303 -8.43 -16.69 -5.33
CA LEU A 303 -8.61 -15.27 -5.62
C LEU A 303 -9.87 -14.72 -4.93
N GLY A 304 -11.00 -15.43 -5.01
CA GLY A 304 -12.24 -15.05 -4.37
C GLY A 304 -12.15 -14.96 -2.85
N LEU A 305 -11.51 -15.95 -2.22
CA LEU A 305 -11.27 -15.97 -0.76
C LEU A 305 -10.31 -14.86 -0.33
N ALA A 306 -9.22 -14.65 -1.08
CA ALA A 306 -8.26 -13.59 -0.81
C ALA A 306 -8.91 -12.20 -0.97
N LEU A 307 -9.74 -12.02 -2.00
CA LEU A 307 -10.50 -10.80 -2.22
C LEU A 307 -11.49 -10.57 -1.08
N TYR A 308 -12.21 -11.60 -0.64
CA TYR A 308 -13.09 -11.51 0.52
C TYR A 308 -12.32 -11.05 1.75
N GLY A 309 -11.22 -11.71 2.08
CA GLY A 309 -10.35 -11.32 3.21
C GLY A 309 -9.87 -9.87 3.11
N ALA A 310 -9.41 -9.45 1.94
CA ALA A 310 -8.97 -8.07 1.71
C ALA A 310 -10.12 -7.07 1.87
N THR A 311 -11.31 -7.35 1.33
CA THR A 311 -12.50 -6.50 1.51
C THR A 311 -13.02 -6.48 2.94
N PHE A 312 -12.87 -7.59 3.67
CA PHE A 312 -13.22 -7.70 5.08
C PHE A 312 -12.29 -6.88 5.98
N LEU A 313 -11.07 -6.62 5.53
CA LEU A 313 -10.16 -5.66 6.18
C LEU A 313 -10.45 -4.22 5.73
N HIS A 314 -10.68 -4.00 4.43
CA HIS A 314 -10.84 -2.65 3.88
C HIS A 314 -11.68 -2.65 2.59
N VAL A 315 -12.75 -1.83 2.57
CA VAL A 315 -13.75 -1.85 1.47
C VAL A 315 -13.17 -1.46 0.10
N ALA A 316 -12.13 -0.61 0.04
CA ALA A 316 -11.49 -0.19 -1.21
C ALA A 316 -10.95 -1.36 -2.07
N TYR A 317 -10.71 -2.54 -1.50
CA TYR A 317 -10.31 -3.71 -2.28
C TYR A 317 -11.38 -4.19 -3.29
N ALA A 318 -12.63 -3.75 -3.13
CA ALA A 318 -13.65 -3.97 -4.15
C ALA A 318 -13.29 -3.33 -5.51
N LEU A 319 -12.42 -2.31 -5.54
CA LEU A 319 -11.96 -1.65 -6.76
C LEU A 319 -10.82 -2.40 -7.47
N VAL A 320 -10.03 -3.20 -6.74
CA VAL A 320 -8.87 -3.90 -7.33
C VAL A 320 -9.27 -4.83 -8.47
N PRO A 321 -10.32 -5.67 -8.38
CA PRO A 321 -10.78 -6.48 -9.50
C PRO A 321 -11.15 -5.67 -10.74
N LEU A 322 -11.73 -4.47 -10.58
CA LEU A 322 -12.09 -3.60 -11.71
C LEU A 322 -10.85 -3.11 -12.44
N VAL A 323 -9.83 -2.68 -11.69
CA VAL A 323 -8.54 -2.24 -12.26
C VAL A 323 -7.83 -3.40 -12.94
N LEU A 324 -7.84 -4.59 -12.32
CA LEU A 324 -7.25 -5.79 -12.90
C LEU A 324 -7.99 -6.24 -14.15
N ALA A 325 -9.31 -6.22 -14.16
CA ALA A 325 -10.12 -6.56 -15.34
C ALA A 325 -9.84 -5.57 -16.48
N ALA A 326 -9.82 -4.27 -16.20
CA ALA A 326 -9.47 -3.25 -17.18
C ALA A 326 -8.04 -3.45 -17.71
N GLY A 327 -7.06 -3.64 -16.82
CA GLY A 327 -5.67 -3.88 -17.19
C GLY A 327 -5.47 -5.17 -17.98
N ALA A 328 -6.17 -6.24 -17.60
CA ALA A 328 -6.13 -7.55 -18.27
C ALA A 328 -6.75 -7.47 -19.66
N VAL A 329 -7.93 -6.88 -19.83
CA VAL A 329 -8.56 -6.68 -21.15
C VAL A 329 -7.66 -5.86 -22.08
N ILE A 330 -6.94 -4.89 -21.53
CA ILE A 330 -6.02 -4.07 -22.32
C ILE A 330 -4.73 -4.83 -22.65
N ALA A 331 -4.14 -5.54 -21.68
CA ALA A 331 -2.94 -6.35 -21.87
C ALA A 331 -3.15 -7.55 -22.81
N TRP A 332 -4.33 -8.12 -22.73
CA TRP A 332 -4.85 -9.21 -23.55
C TRP A 332 -4.77 -8.94 -25.05
N ARG A 333 -5.04 -7.69 -25.48
CA ARG A 333 -5.10 -7.35 -26.91
C ARG A 333 -3.76 -7.35 -27.64
N ALA A 334 -2.61 -7.36 -26.94
CA ALA A 334 -1.34 -7.24 -27.66
C ALA A 334 -0.33 -8.36 -27.45
N ASP A 335 -0.40 -9.13 -26.36
CA ASP A 335 0.69 -10.05 -26.02
C ASP A 335 0.33 -11.54 -26.21
N CYS A 336 -0.91 -11.89 -26.55
CA CYS A 336 -1.35 -13.28 -26.79
C CYS A 336 -1.92 -13.52 -28.20
N PRO A 337 -1.16 -13.29 -29.29
CA PRO A 337 -1.65 -13.48 -30.66
C PRO A 337 -2.01 -14.94 -30.99
N GLN A 338 -1.51 -15.90 -30.21
CA GLN A 338 -1.68 -17.34 -30.47
C GLN A 338 -2.98 -17.93 -29.89
N ARG A 339 -3.65 -17.26 -28.96
CA ARG A 339 -4.91 -17.74 -28.38
C ARG A 339 -6.07 -16.98 -28.99
N SER A 340 -7.13 -17.70 -29.31
CA SER A 340 -8.34 -17.03 -29.78
C SER A 340 -8.92 -16.13 -28.69
N ALA A 341 -9.56 -15.04 -29.10
CA ALA A 341 -10.22 -14.13 -28.17
C ALA A 341 -11.25 -14.86 -27.28
N GLY A 342 -11.94 -15.87 -27.85
CA GLY A 342 -12.94 -16.69 -27.16
C GLY A 342 -12.35 -17.55 -26.03
N GLU A 343 -11.22 -18.22 -26.26
CA GLU A 343 -10.56 -19.05 -25.23
C GLU A 343 -10.15 -18.24 -24.00
N LEU A 344 -9.61 -17.05 -24.24
CA LEU A 344 -9.16 -16.15 -23.18
C LEU A 344 -10.35 -15.56 -22.45
N LEU A 345 -11.39 -15.11 -23.15
CA LEU A 345 -12.62 -14.63 -22.52
C LEU A 345 -13.25 -15.73 -21.66
N ALA A 346 -13.28 -16.97 -22.14
CA ALA A 346 -13.75 -18.12 -21.37
C ALA A 346 -12.87 -18.41 -20.14
N ALA A 347 -11.55 -18.24 -20.23
CA ALA A 347 -10.66 -18.34 -19.07
C ALA A 347 -10.94 -17.23 -18.03
N HIS A 348 -11.11 -15.99 -18.48
CA HIS A 348 -11.46 -14.87 -17.60
C HIS A 348 -12.81 -15.09 -16.93
N TRP A 349 -13.85 -15.47 -17.67
CA TRP A 349 -15.17 -15.72 -17.07
C TRP A 349 -15.17 -16.89 -16.09
N ARG A 350 -14.41 -17.95 -16.36
CA ARG A 350 -14.21 -19.02 -15.37
C ARG A 350 -13.53 -18.52 -14.11
N ALA A 351 -12.46 -17.74 -14.24
CA ALA A 351 -11.77 -17.15 -13.10
C ALA A 351 -12.70 -16.24 -12.28
N VAL A 352 -13.48 -15.38 -12.96
CA VAL A 352 -14.47 -14.49 -12.33
C VAL A 352 -15.58 -15.29 -11.66
N ALA A 353 -16.12 -16.32 -12.30
CA ALA A 353 -17.16 -17.17 -11.73
C ALA A 353 -16.64 -17.91 -10.50
N ALA A 354 -15.46 -18.54 -10.58
CA ALA A 354 -14.83 -19.23 -9.46
C ALA A 354 -14.54 -18.28 -8.28
N ALA A 355 -13.99 -17.10 -8.55
CA ALA A 355 -13.73 -16.08 -7.54
C ALA A 355 -15.03 -15.56 -6.92
N GLY A 356 -16.05 -15.28 -7.75
CA GLY A 356 -17.36 -14.85 -7.28
C GLY A 356 -18.03 -15.88 -6.38
N LEU A 357 -18.04 -17.15 -6.79
CA LEU A 357 -18.58 -18.24 -5.99
C LEU A 357 -17.85 -18.41 -4.66
N ALA A 358 -16.53 -18.36 -4.65
CA ALA A 358 -15.74 -18.48 -3.41
C ALA A 358 -15.92 -17.26 -2.49
N PHE A 359 -16.00 -16.04 -3.04
CA PHE A 359 -16.33 -14.84 -2.28
C PHE A 359 -17.72 -14.95 -1.64
N LEU A 360 -18.71 -15.39 -2.42
CA LEU A 360 -20.09 -15.62 -1.96
C LEU A 360 -20.14 -16.71 -0.90
N ALA A 361 -19.38 -17.79 -1.06
CA ALA A 361 -19.29 -18.88 -0.09
C ALA A 361 -18.70 -18.38 1.24
N ALA A 362 -17.64 -17.56 1.22
CA ALA A 362 -17.07 -16.96 2.43
C ALA A 362 -18.06 -16.00 3.12
N SER A 363 -18.74 -15.16 2.33
CA SER A 363 -19.81 -14.28 2.81
C SER A 363 -20.95 -15.06 3.48
N LEU A 364 -21.43 -16.12 2.82
CA LEU A 364 -22.47 -17.00 3.34
C LEU A 364 -21.99 -17.72 4.60
N ALA A 365 -20.75 -18.21 4.64
CA ALA A 365 -20.18 -18.86 5.81
C ALA A 365 -20.17 -17.92 7.03
N LEU A 366 -19.74 -16.66 6.89
CA LEU A 366 -19.81 -15.69 8.00
C LEU A 366 -21.25 -15.33 8.37
N ARG A 367 -22.17 -15.27 7.40
CA ARG A 367 -23.59 -15.05 7.67
C ARG A 367 -24.20 -16.19 8.47
N LEU A 368 -23.90 -17.44 8.14
CA LEU A 368 -24.41 -18.62 8.84
C LEU A 368 -23.76 -18.79 10.22
N ALA A 369 -22.46 -18.57 10.33
CA ALA A 369 -21.73 -18.77 11.60
C ALA A 369 -21.94 -17.63 12.61
N PHE A 370 -22.07 -16.38 12.15
CA PHE A 370 -22.06 -15.20 13.01
C PHE A 370 -23.19 -14.21 12.73
N GLY A 371 -24.10 -14.49 11.80
CA GLY A 371 -25.13 -13.54 11.39
C GLY A 371 -24.60 -12.33 10.60
N TYR A 372 -23.33 -12.31 10.20
CA TYR A 372 -22.68 -11.14 9.59
C TYR A 372 -23.26 -10.80 8.19
N PRO A 373 -23.89 -9.62 7.99
CA PRO A 373 -24.48 -9.26 6.70
C PRO A 373 -23.47 -8.52 5.81
N THR A 374 -22.51 -9.25 5.22
CA THR A 374 -21.36 -8.68 4.47
C THR A 374 -21.75 -7.57 3.48
N PHE A 375 -22.70 -7.82 2.58
CA PHE A 375 -23.05 -6.86 1.53
C PHE A 375 -23.68 -5.58 2.09
N ARG A 376 -24.51 -5.69 3.13
CA ARG A 376 -25.09 -4.53 3.82
C ARG A 376 -23.99 -3.71 4.50
N VAL A 377 -23.03 -4.36 5.14
CA VAL A 377 -21.89 -3.68 5.77
C VAL A 377 -21.03 -2.96 4.73
N MET A 378 -20.67 -3.62 3.62
CA MET A 378 -19.91 -2.97 2.54
C MET A 378 -20.64 -1.74 1.99
N TRP A 379 -21.94 -1.84 1.77
CA TRP A 379 -22.77 -0.73 1.32
C TRP A 379 -22.78 0.44 2.32
N LEU A 380 -22.98 0.14 3.61
CA LEU A 380 -22.94 1.15 4.67
C LEU A 380 -21.56 1.81 4.78
N CYS A 381 -20.47 1.05 4.64
CA CYS A 381 -19.12 1.63 4.60
C CYS A 381 -18.95 2.62 3.43
N PHE A 382 -19.45 2.30 2.24
CA PHE A 382 -19.42 3.24 1.10
C PHE A 382 -20.25 4.51 1.37
N GLN A 383 -21.45 4.35 1.93
CA GLN A 383 -22.29 5.50 2.31
C GLN A 383 -21.62 6.36 3.38
N ASN A 384 -21.04 5.75 4.41
CA ASN A 384 -20.36 6.46 5.49
C ASN A 384 -19.09 7.17 4.99
N ASN A 385 -18.37 6.63 4.00
CA ASN A 385 -17.25 7.34 3.36
C ASN A 385 -17.72 8.61 2.64
N ARG A 386 -18.87 8.55 1.95
CA ARG A 386 -19.46 9.72 1.31
C ARG A 386 -19.88 10.78 2.35
N ILE A 387 -20.61 10.36 3.39
CA ILE A 387 -21.05 11.25 4.48
C ILE A 387 -19.84 11.88 5.17
N PHE A 388 -18.75 11.13 5.36
CA PHE A 388 -17.50 11.67 5.88
C PHE A 388 -16.99 12.82 5.00
N TYR A 389 -16.90 12.65 3.67
CA TYR A 389 -16.42 13.75 2.83
C TYR A 389 -17.35 14.97 2.83
N GLU A 390 -18.66 14.75 2.82
CA GLU A 390 -19.66 15.82 2.87
C GLU A 390 -19.64 16.57 4.22
N GLY A 391 -19.46 15.85 5.33
CA GLY A 391 -19.53 16.40 6.70
C GLY A 391 -18.36 17.29 7.09
N TRP A 392 -17.19 17.19 6.43
CA TRP A 392 -16.02 18.01 6.74
C TRP A 392 -15.90 19.28 5.86
N GLY A 393 -16.93 19.61 5.07
CA GLY A 393 -16.96 20.83 4.26
C GLY A 393 -15.83 20.94 3.25
N ARG A 394 -15.37 19.79 2.71
CA ARG A 394 -14.22 19.73 1.81
C ARG A 394 -14.53 20.38 0.47
N THR A 395 -13.81 21.45 0.12
CA THR A 395 -13.97 22.08 -1.20
C THR A 395 -13.32 21.26 -2.29
N TYR A 396 -14.05 21.04 -3.37
CA TYR A 396 -13.66 20.09 -4.41
C TYR A 396 -12.25 20.34 -4.99
N TRP A 397 -12.01 21.51 -5.59
CA TRP A 397 -10.78 21.77 -6.34
C TRP A 397 -9.50 21.77 -5.48
N PRO A 398 -9.46 22.41 -4.30
CA PRO A 398 -8.30 22.30 -3.42
C PRO A 398 -7.99 20.85 -3.03
N TRP A 399 -9.01 20.03 -2.74
CA TRP A 399 -8.81 18.63 -2.40
C TRP A 399 -8.35 17.76 -3.58
N VAL A 400 -8.74 18.09 -4.81
CA VAL A 400 -8.18 17.45 -6.02
C VAL A 400 -6.67 17.69 -6.12
N ALA A 401 -6.21 18.90 -5.82
CA ALA A 401 -4.77 19.23 -5.80
C ALA A 401 -4.03 18.56 -4.64
N VAL A 402 -4.60 18.60 -3.43
CA VAL A 402 -4.03 17.91 -2.26
C VAL A 402 -3.92 16.41 -2.50
N THR A 403 -4.89 15.81 -3.18
CA THR A 403 -4.87 14.38 -3.53
C THR A 403 -3.66 14.00 -4.38
N TRP A 404 -3.25 14.85 -5.33
CA TRP A 404 -2.03 14.60 -6.12
C TRP A 404 -0.77 14.67 -5.26
N LEU A 405 -0.75 15.56 -4.28
CA LEU A 405 0.34 15.63 -3.31
C LEU A 405 0.36 14.40 -2.40
N GLU A 406 -0.79 13.94 -1.90
CA GLU A 406 -0.91 12.70 -1.14
C GLU A 406 -0.46 11.47 -1.96
N ALA A 407 -0.84 11.41 -3.24
CA ALA A 407 -0.38 10.38 -4.16
C ALA A 407 1.14 10.46 -4.37
N ALA A 408 1.72 11.67 -4.43
CA ALA A 408 3.17 11.85 -4.52
C ALA A 408 3.89 11.35 -3.26
N VAL A 409 3.31 11.59 -2.07
CA VAL A 409 3.81 11.05 -0.79
C VAL A 409 3.71 9.52 -0.78
N ALA A 410 2.60 8.95 -1.26
CA ALA A 410 2.39 7.50 -1.27
C ALA A 410 3.30 6.75 -2.26
N LEU A 411 3.34 7.21 -3.51
CA LEU A 411 4.07 6.57 -4.62
C LEU A 411 5.54 6.98 -4.69
N GLY A 412 5.84 8.19 -4.24
CA GLY A 412 7.06 8.92 -4.54
C GLY A 412 6.94 9.82 -5.76
N PHE A 413 7.45 11.05 -5.64
CA PHE A 413 7.42 12.07 -6.69
C PHE A 413 7.94 11.56 -8.04
N GLY A 414 9.11 10.90 -8.07
CA GLY A 414 9.68 10.36 -9.29
C GLY A 414 8.80 9.29 -9.95
N VAL A 415 8.19 8.41 -9.17
CA VAL A 415 7.26 7.39 -9.69
C VAL A 415 5.99 8.03 -10.21
N LEU A 416 5.40 8.98 -9.46
CA LEU A 416 4.20 9.69 -9.87
C LEU A 416 4.41 10.43 -11.20
N LEU A 417 5.52 11.15 -11.35
CA LEU A 417 5.87 11.87 -12.58
C LEU A 417 6.13 10.90 -13.75
N ALA A 418 6.86 9.80 -13.50
CA ALA A 418 7.08 8.78 -14.51
C ALA A 418 5.77 8.10 -14.93
N ALA A 419 4.86 7.86 -13.99
CA ALA A 419 3.53 7.29 -14.24
C ALA A 419 2.68 8.25 -15.07
N ALA A 420 2.63 9.53 -14.72
CA ALA A 420 1.89 10.54 -15.48
C ALA A 420 2.43 10.67 -16.91
N ALA A 421 3.75 10.75 -17.09
CA ALA A 421 4.38 10.82 -18.40
C ALA A 421 4.09 9.55 -19.23
N GLY A 422 4.27 8.37 -18.64
CA GLY A 422 3.98 7.10 -19.30
C GLY A 422 2.51 6.95 -19.66
N TRP A 423 1.61 7.34 -18.76
CA TRP A 423 0.17 7.32 -18.96
C TRP A 423 -0.26 8.21 -20.12
N LEU A 424 0.18 9.48 -20.15
CA LEU A 424 -0.15 10.42 -21.23
C LEU A 424 0.35 9.92 -22.59
N LEU A 425 1.59 9.42 -22.66
CA LEU A 425 2.18 8.93 -23.90
C LEU A 425 1.51 7.65 -24.39
N ASP A 426 1.18 6.75 -23.48
CA ASP A 426 0.53 5.48 -23.81
C ASP A 426 -0.94 5.69 -24.19
N LEU A 427 -1.64 6.60 -23.52
CA LEU A 427 -3.00 7.01 -23.87
C LEU A 427 -3.05 7.71 -25.23
N ALA A 428 -2.15 8.66 -25.49
CA ALA A 428 -2.10 9.35 -26.79
C ALA A 428 -1.86 8.37 -27.95
N ARG A 429 -0.99 7.37 -27.74
CA ARG A 429 -0.79 6.29 -28.73
C ARG A 429 -2.02 5.40 -28.87
N ALA A 430 -2.66 5.03 -27.76
CA ALA A 430 -3.87 4.23 -27.79
C ALA A 430 -4.98 4.91 -28.60
N VAL A 431 -5.15 6.22 -28.45
CA VAL A 431 -6.10 7.02 -29.23
C VAL A 431 -5.67 7.08 -30.70
N LYS A 432 -4.41 7.45 -30.97
CA LYS A 432 -3.88 7.61 -32.34
C LYS A 432 -3.96 6.33 -33.17
N HIS A 433 -3.62 5.19 -32.57
CA HIS A 433 -3.55 3.91 -33.27
C HIS A 433 -4.78 3.03 -33.05
N ARG A 434 -5.81 3.54 -32.33
CA ARG A 434 -7.01 2.80 -31.93
C ARG A 434 -6.71 1.42 -31.30
N SER A 435 -5.53 1.27 -30.73
CA SER A 435 -5.01 0.04 -30.17
C SER A 435 -4.09 0.37 -29.01
N VAL A 436 -4.33 -0.26 -27.87
CA VAL A 436 -3.43 -0.15 -26.73
C VAL A 436 -2.39 -1.25 -26.86
N GLY A 437 -1.11 -0.89 -26.88
CA GLY A 437 -0.06 -1.90 -26.70
C GLY A 437 -0.27 -2.58 -25.35
N GLY A 438 -0.29 -3.90 -25.32
CA GLY A 438 -0.82 -4.68 -24.20
C GLY A 438 -0.08 -4.39 -22.90
N ARG A 439 1.23 -4.21 -23.00
CA ARG A 439 2.06 -3.83 -21.86
C ARG A 439 1.72 -2.46 -21.25
N SER A 440 1.15 -1.54 -22.04
CA SER A 440 0.67 -0.24 -21.56
C SER A 440 -0.63 -0.31 -20.75
N GLY A 441 -1.37 -1.42 -20.85
CA GLY A 441 -2.71 -1.52 -20.27
C GLY A 441 -2.75 -1.41 -18.76
N LEU A 442 -1.77 -1.98 -18.09
CA LEU A 442 -1.70 -1.93 -16.63
C LEU A 442 -1.52 -0.49 -16.15
N LEU A 443 -0.56 0.26 -16.72
CA LEU A 443 -0.33 1.65 -16.33
C LEU A 443 -1.54 2.53 -16.67
N ILE A 444 -2.16 2.34 -17.85
CA ILE A 444 -3.37 3.05 -18.23
C ILE A 444 -4.50 2.80 -17.24
N ALA A 445 -4.75 1.53 -16.89
CA ALA A 445 -5.81 1.15 -15.97
C ALA A 445 -5.54 1.63 -14.54
N SER A 446 -4.35 1.40 -14.00
CA SER A 446 -4.02 1.72 -12.61
C SER A 446 -3.90 3.22 -12.38
N PHE A 447 -3.19 3.93 -13.26
CA PHE A 447 -3.06 5.38 -13.15
C PHE A 447 -4.35 6.09 -13.58
N GLY A 448 -5.07 5.55 -14.57
CA GLY A 448 -6.40 6.03 -14.93
C GLY A 448 -7.41 5.88 -13.80
N ALA A 449 -7.37 4.79 -13.03
CA ALA A 449 -8.17 4.65 -11.81
C ALA A 449 -7.82 5.70 -10.77
N LEU A 450 -6.52 5.98 -10.56
CA LEU A 450 -6.07 7.04 -9.67
C LEU A 450 -6.58 8.43 -10.13
N VAL A 451 -6.41 8.77 -11.41
CA VAL A 451 -6.94 10.01 -12.02
C VAL A 451 -8.46 10.07 -11.86
N GLY A 452 -9.18 9.00 -12.21
CA GLY A 452 -10.62 8.92 -12.17
C GLY A 452 -11.18 9.05 -10.76
N MET A 453 -10.61 8.35 -9.78
CA MET A 453 -11.02 8.47 -8.37
C MET A 453 -10.84 9.89 -7.84
N ASN A 454 -9.75 10.56 -8.24
CA ASN A 454 -9.50 11.95 -7.86
C ASN A 454 -10.47 12.93 -8.55
N VAL A 455 -10.57 12.87 -9.89
CA VAL A 455 -11.37 13.79 -10.72
C VAL A 455 -12.88 13.54 -10.65
N LEU A 456 -13.32 12.38 -10.15
CA LEU A 456 -14.74 12.13 -9.87
C LEU A 456 -15.11 12.48 -8.43
N GLY A 457 -14.15 12.90 -7.60
CA GLY A 457 -14.39 13.15 -6.18
C GLY A 457 -14.78 11.91 -5.38
N LEU A 458 -14.48 10.70 -5.90
CA LEU A 458 -14.70 9.45 -5.17
C LEU A 458 -13.78 9.35 -3.94
N THR A 459 -12.65 10.06 -4.00
CA THR A 459 -11.71 10.24 -2.90
C THR A 459 -11.31 11.71 -2.81
N LEU A 460 -11.84 12.44 -1.82
CA LEU A 460 -11.48 13.85 -1.58
C LEU A 460 -10.37 13.98 -0.55
N GLY A 461 -9.26 13.25 -0.75
CA GLY A 461 -8.02 13.25 0.03
C GLY A 461 -8.21 13.05 1.55
N GLU A 462 -7.83 11.92 2.12
CA GLU A 462 -7.86 11.75 3.57
C GLU A 462 -6.45 11.69 4.12
N ALA A 463 -5.62 10.84 3.54
CA ALA A 463 -4.19 10.75 3.78
C ALA A 463 -3.60 9.92 2.63
N ALA A 464 -2.28 9.98 2.49
CA ALA A 464 -1.52 9.19 1.50
C ALA A 464 -1.86 7.67 1.51
N ARG A 465 -2.40 7.14 2.61
CA ARG A 465 -2.80 5.72 2.73
C ARG A 465 -3.84 5.27 1.72
N LEU A 466 -4.71 6.17 1.27
CA LEU A 466 -5.78 5.85 0.30
C LEU A 466 -5.22 5.32 -1.02
N TRP A 467 -3.97 5.64 -1.35
CA TRP A 467 -3.32 5.27 -2.61
C TRP A 467 -2.48 3.99 -2.50
N LEU A 468 -2.29 3.45 -1.30
CA LEU A 468 -1.37 2.33 -1.08
C LEU A 468 -1.82 1.04 -1.77
N PHE A 469 -3.13 0.80 -1.87
CA PHE A 469 -3.63 -0.39 -2.56
C PHE A 469 -3.43 -0.31 -4.08
N LEU A 470 -3.41 0.88 -4.69
CA LEU A 470 -3.10 1.06 -6.13
C LEU A 470 -1.61 1.19 -6.41
N SER A 471 -0.83 1.61 -5.41
CA SER A 471 0.59 1.93 -5.56
C SER A 471 1.42 0.83 -6.24
N PRO A 472 1.26 -0.46 -5.90
CA PRO A 472 2.00 -1.53 -6.57
C PRO A 472 1.76 -1.61 -8.07
N LEU A 473 0.51 -1.42 -8.50
CA LEU A 473 0.13 -1.51 -9.91
C LEU A 473 0.77 -0.38 -10.72
N VAL A 474 0.74 0.83 -10.17
CA VAL A 474 1.39 2.01 -10.76
C VAL A 474 2.90 1.80 -10.84
N VAL A 475 3.54 1.31 -9.77
CA VAL A 475 4.98 1.01 -9.76
C VAL A 475 5.35 0.00 -10.84
N VAL A 476 4.61 -1.11 -10.95
CA VAL A 476 4.84 -2.12 -12.00
C VAL A 476 4.66 -1.51 -13.40
N GLY A 477 3.62 -0.70 -13.60
CA GLY A 477 3.39 0.01 -14.86
C GLY A 477 4.53 0.98 -15.21
N VAL A 478 5.10 1.67 -14.23
CA VAL A 478 6.28 2.53 -14.41
C VAL A 478 7.52 1.74 -14.77
N VAL A 479 7.73 0.55 -14.17
CA VAL A 479 8.86 -0.31 -14.55
C VAL A 479 8.76 -0.73 -16.01
N ASP A 480 7.59 -1.19 -16.43
CA ASP A 480 7.35 -1.56 -17.83
C ASP A 480 7.54 -0.37 -18.78
N TYR A 481 6.99 0.79 -18.45
CA TYR A 481 7.19 2.03 -19.21
C TYR A 481 8.67 2.38 -19.35
N ALA A 482 9.42 2.36 -18.25
CA ALA A 482 10.85 2.66 -18.23
C ALA A 482 11.64 1.71 -19.13
N LEU A 483 11.36 0.40 -19.07
CA LEU A 483 12.01 -0.60 -19.90
C LEU A 483 11.71 -0.46 -21.39
N ARG A 484 10.46 -0.11 -21.76
CA ARG A 484 10.04 0.02 -23.16
C ARG A 484 10.46 1.34 -23.82
N ARG A 485 10.53 2.42 -23.05
CA ARG A 485 10.61 3.79 -23.61
C ARG A 485 11.90 4.52 -23.29
N SER A 486 12.59 4.15 -22.20
CA SER A 486 13.88 4.76 -21.90
C SER A 486 14.98 4.17 -22.78
N ARG A 487 15.86 5.04 -23.29
CA ARG A 487 17.12 4.59 -23.92
C ARG A 487 18.10 4.03 -22.89
N GLU A 488 18.00 4.48 -21.64
CA GLU A 488 18.84 4.06 -20.51
C GLU A 488 17.94 3.53 -19.38
N PRO A 489 17.23 2.41 -19.59
CA PRO A 489 16.23 1.93 -18.63
C PRO A 489 16.84 1.59 -17.27
N ARG A 490 18.04 1.00 -17.26
CA ARG A 490 18.75 0.66 -16.01
C ARG A 490 19.05 1.89 -15.17
N ARG A 491 19.50 2.98 -15.80
CA ARG A 491 19.80 4.23 -15.11
C ARG A 491 18.52 4.88 -14.57
N LEU A 492 17.47 4.93 -15.39
CA LEU A 492 16.17 5.44 -14.97
C LEU A 492 15.61 4.68 -13.76
N LEU A 493 15.60 3.35 -13.83
CA LEU A 493 15.12 2.48 -12.77
C LEU A 493 15.98 2.59 -11.50
N GLY A 494 17.30 2.70 -11.65
CA GLY A 494 18.21 2.98 -10.54
C GLY A 494 17.91 4.32 -9.86
N CYS A 495 17.72 5.39 -10.65
CA CYS A 495 17.32 6.70 -10.12
C CYS A 495 15.98 6.66 -9.39
N LEU A 496 14.97 5.99 -9.97
CA LEU A 496 13.64 5.83 -9.34
C LEU A 496 13.73 5.03 -8.02
N PHE A 497 14.55 3.98 -7.99
CA PHE A 497 14.78 3.19 -6.79
C PHE A 497 15.45 4.02 -5.70
N THR A 498 16.56 4.71 -6.02
CA THR A 498 17.26 5.59 -5.08
C THR A 498 16.34 6.69 -4.56
N ALA A 499 15.55 7.32 -5.45
CA ALA A 499 14.58 8.34 -5.09
C ALA A 499 13.51 7.80 -4.12
N GLN A 500 12.96 6.61 -4.35
CA GLN A 500 11.98 5.99 -3.45
C GLN A 500 12.59 5.64 -2.09
N VAL A 501 13.80 5.08 -2.05
CA VAL A 501 14.50 4.79 -0.79
C VAL A 501 14.70 6.07 0.02
N LEU A 502 15.26 7.11 -0.59
CA LEU A 502 15.47 8.40 0.08
C LEU A 502 14.15 8.99 0.55
N HIS A 503 13.11 8.96 -0.30
CA HIS A 503 11.80 9.49 0.06
C HIS A 503 11.18 8.73 1.23
N GLY A 504 11.15 7.39 1.18
CA GLY A 504 10.62 6.56 2.26
C GLY A 504 11.39 6.76 3.57
N LEU A 505 12.71 6.86 3.52
CA LEU A 505 13.55 7.14 4.70
C LEU A 505 13.26 8.52 5.28
N VAL A 506 13.21 9.57 4.46
CA VAL A 506 12.86 10.92 4.91
C VAL A 506 11.46 10.94 5.53
N LEU A 507 10.47 10.36 4.86
CA LEU A 507 9.12 10.28 5.37
C LEU A 507 9.05 9.52 6.70
N SER A 508 9.81 8.44 6.85
CA SER A 508 9.74 7.59 8.05
C SER A 508 10.52 8.14 9.24
N VAL A 509 11.61 8.88 9.00
CA VAL A 509 12.57 9.32 10.01
C VAL A 509 12.44 10.81 10.31
N VAL A 510 12.30 11.63 9.27
CA VAL A 510 12.37 13.09 9.40
C VAL A 510 10.98 13.69 9.63
N LEU A 511 9.98 13.18 8.91
CA LEU A 511 8.61 13.63 9.05
C LEU A 511 7.88 12.72 10.03
N ASP A 512 7.95 13.06 11.32
CA ASP A 512 6.94 12.57 12.24
C ASP A 512 5.64 13.28 11.85
N CYS A 513 4.67 12.54 11.29
CA CYS A 513 3.30 13.03 11.32
C CYS A 513 3.06 13.44 12.77
N GLY A 514 2.70 14.69 13.06
CA GLY A 514 2.60 15.21 14.43
C GLY A 514 1.62 14.46 15.36
N ARG A 515 1.11 13.29 14.96
CA ARG A 515 0.37 12.28 15.72
C ARG A 515 1.04 11.93 17.06
N THR A 516 2.35 11.70 17.10
CA THR A 516 3.03 11.28 18.33
C THR A 516 3.29 12.47 19.26
N THR A 517 3.85 13.56 18.73
CA THR A 517 4.24 14.75 19.52
C THR A 517 3.07 15.64 19.92
N THR A 518 2.08 15.86 19.05
CA THR A 518 0.89 16.70 19.38
C THR A 518 0.01 16.03 20.42
N PHE A 519 -0.06 14.69 20.42
CA PHE A 519 -0.76 13.93 21.45
C PHE A 519 0.00 13.93 22.78
N MET A 520 1.32 13.69 22.79
CA MET A 520 2.11 13.73 24.02
C MET A 520 2.06 15.13 24.67
N LEU A 521 2.10 16.21 23.88
CA LEU A 521 1.94 17.58 24.37
C LEU A 521 0.50 17.93 24.80
N GLY A 522 -0.52 17.20 24.33
CA GLY A 522 -1.90 17.33 24.80
C GLY A 522 -2.18 16.64 26.13
N ILE A 523 -1.25 15.78 26.60
CA ILE A 523 -1.39 15.00 27.84
C ILE A 523 -0.32 15.35 28.86
N LEU A 524 0.79 15.92 28.43
CA LEU A 524 1.62 16.71 29.32
C LEU A 524 0.79 17.94 29.73
N PRO A 525 0.71 18.29 31.03
CA PRO A 525 0.11 19.56 31.42
C PRO A 525 0.74 20.66 30.58
N LYS A 526 -0.08 21.54 30.00
CA LYS A 526 0.46 22.76 29.40
C LYS A 526 1.30 23.44 30.49
N PRO A 527 2.56 23.82 30.20
CA PRO A 527 3.42 24.48 31.17
C PRO A 527 2.78 25.76 31.70
#